data_AF-A0AA88LH59-F1
#
_entry.id   AF-A0AA88LH59-F1
#
_cell.length_a   1.000
_cell.length_b   1.000
_cell.length_c   1.000
_cell.angle_alpha   90.00
_cell.angle_beta   90.00
_cell.angle_gamma   90.00
#
_symmetry.space_group_name_H-M   'P 1'
#
loop_
_entity.id
_entity.type
_entity.pdbx_description
1 polymer ?
#
loop_
_entity_poly.entity_id
_entity_poly.type
_entity_poly.pdbx_seq_one_letter_code
_entity_poly.pdbx_strand_id
1 'polypeptide(L)'
;MKMIDGYFELICTNAMVYNLPETIYFKAAKKVHLAGLRLFKPEVVRQLLKDVPCVLTEMELGFEPVCETAGKESSNVEDEEMDVGDVTETARETFMMSER
;
A
#
# COMPACT_ATOMS: atom_id res chain seq x y z
N MET A 1 8.73 10.09 1.26
CA MET A 1 9.14 8.68 1.25
C MET A 1 9.85 8.37 -0.04
N LYS A 2 11.16 8.10 0.03
CA LYS A 2 12.00 7.95 -1.18
C LYS A 2 12.61 6.56 -1.31
N MET A 3 12.85 5.87 -0.20
CA MET A 3 13.51 4.57 -0.21
C MET A 3 12.54 3.43 -0.54
N ILE A 4 11.46 3.28 0.24
CA ILE A 4 10.48 2.20 0.07
C ILE A 4 9.75 2.34 -1.28
N ASP A 5 9.22 3.53 -1.57
CA ASP A 5 8.48 3.80 -2.80
C ASP A 5 9.33 3.54 -4.05
N GLY A 6 10.60 3.97 -4.03
CA GLY A 6 11.52 3.79 -5.15
C GLY A 6 11.88 2.32 -5.41
N TYR A 7 12.18 1.54 -4.37
CA TYR A 7 12.43 0.10 -4.54
C TYR A 7 11.18 -0.65 -4.98
N PHE A 8 10.02 -0.32 -4.42
CA PHE A 8 8.76 -0.96 -4.76
C PHE A 8 8.36 -0.70 -6.22
N GLU A 9 8.43 0.56 -6.67
CA GLU A 9 8.15 0.95 -8.05
C GLU A 9 9.11 0.25 -9.01
N LEU A 10 10.40 0.19 -8.68
CA LEU A 10 11.41 -0.51 -9.49
C LEU A 10 11.09 -1.99 -9.65
N ILE A 11 10.75 -2.69 -8.56
CA ILE A 11 10.42 -4.13 -8.60
C ILE A 11 9.18 -4.38 -9.47
N CYS A 12 8.12 -3.59 -9.28
CA CYS A 12 6.89 -3.73 -10.05
C CYS A 12 7.10 -3.42 -11.53
N THR A 13 7.86 -2.37 -11.83
CA THR A 13 8.18 -1.96 -13.19
C THR A 13 9.03 -3.01 -13.89
N ASN A 14 10.06 -3.53 -13.23
CA ASN A 14 10.87 -4.61 -13.78
C ASN A 14 10.00 -5.83 -14.09
N ALA A 15 9.10 -6.23 -13.18
CA ALA A 15 8.19 -7.34 -13.43
C ALA A 15 7.26 -7.08 -14.64
N MET A 16 6.79 -5.85 -14.85
CA MET A 16 5.96 -5.49 -16.01
C MET A 16 6.76 -5.33 -17.32
N VAL A 17 8.05 -4.99 -17.26
CA VAL A 17 8.91 -4.86 -18.45
C VAL A 17 9.37 -6.22 -18.97
N TYR A 18 9.74 -7.14 -18.08
CA TYR A 18 10.26 -8.46 -18.47
C TYR A 18 9.17 -9.46 -18.85
N ASN A 19 7.92 -9.25 -18.43
CA ASN A 19 6.83 -10.20 -18.65
C ASN A 19 5.79 -9.62 -19.63
N LEU A 20 5.26 -10.48 -20.50
CA LEU A 20 4.18 -10.09 -21.43
C LEU A 20 2.88 -9.76 -20.65
N PRO A 21 2.06 -8.80 -21.12
CA PRO A 21 0.82 -8.37 -20.46
C PRO A 21 -0.18 -9.50 -20.13
N GLU A 22 -0.15 -10.57 -20.91
CA GLU A 22 -1.06 -11.70 -20.81
C GLU A 22 -0.69 -12.63 -19.65
N THR A 23 0.56 -12.57 -19.16
CA THR A 23 1.09 -13.44 -18.12
C THR A 23 0.56 -13.10 -16.72
N ILE A 24 0.57 -14.09 -15.84
CA ILE A 24 0.18 -13.91 -14.43
C ILE A 24 1.12 -12.93 -13.70
N TYR A 25 2.39 -12.88 -14.08
CA TYR A 25 3.40 -12.02 -13.43
C TYR A 25 3.15 -10.54 -13.73
N PHE A 26 2.91 -10.20 -15.00
CA PHE A 26 2.56 -8.83 -15.38
C PHE A 26 1.28 -8.38 -14.69
N LYS A 27 0.22 -9.20 -14.75
CA LYS A 27 -1.08 -8.88 -14.14
C LYS A 27 -0.99 -8.71 -12.63
N ALA A 28 -0.24 -9.57 -11.95
CA ALA A 28 -0.01 -9.48 -10.52
C ALA A 28 0.81 -8.24 -10.17
N ALA A 29 1.91 -7.97 -10.88
CA ALA A 29 2.75 -6.79 -10.67
C ALA A 29 1.94 -5.50 -10.85
N LYS A 30 1.12 -5.40 -11.91
CA LYS A 30 0.24 -4.24 -12.14
C LYS A 30 -0.77 -4.04 -11.00
N LYS A 31 -1.40 -5.11 -10.51
CA LYS A 31 -2.36 -5.05 -9.38
C LYS A 31 -1.69 -4.62 -8.09
N VAL A 32 -0.55 -5.25 -7.74
CA VAL A 32 0.21 -4.92 -6.53
C VAL A 32 0.73 -3.48 -6.61
N HIS A 33 1.25 -3.06 -7.77
CA HIS A 33 1.74 -1.70 -7.98
C HIS A 33 0.66 -0.65 -7.71
N LEU A 34 -0.53 -0.82 -8.30
CA LEU A 34 -1.66 0.09 -8.09
C LEU A 34 -2.12 0.13 -6.63
N ALA A 35 -2.12 -1.01 -5.94
CA ALA A 35 -2.43 -1.07 -4.51
C ALA A 35 -1.36 -0.34 -3.68
N GLY A 36 -0.08 -0.56 -3.98
CA GLY A 36 1.05 0.06 -3.29
C GLY A 36 1.06 1.58 -3.40
N LEU A 37 0.67 2.16 -4.54
CA LEU A 37 0.54 3.62 -4.70
C LEU A 37 -0.45 4.25 -3.72
N ARG A 38 -1.44 3.50 -3.24
CA ARG A 38 -2.39 3.95 -2.21
C ARG A 38 -1.83 3.73 -0.79
N LEU A 39 -1.16 2.60 -0.57
CA LEU A 39 -0.62 2.20 0.72
C LEU A 39 0.58 3.05 1.16
N PHE A 40 1.46 3.41 0.22
CA PHE A 40 2.67 4.17 0.51
C PHE A 40 2.47 5.69 0.51
N LYS A 41 1.21 6.14 0.54
CA LYS A 41 0.95 7.56 0.80
C LYS A 41 1.50 7.95 2.17
N PRO A 42 2.16 9.11 2.31
CA PRO A 42 2.74 9.52 3.59
C PRO A 42 1.75 9.51 4.74
N GLU A 43 0.47 9.82 4.49
CA GLU A 43 -0.60 9.84 5.48
C GLU A 43 -0.90 8.43 6.02
N VAL A 44 -0.95 7.43 5.13
CA VAL A 44 -1.22 6.03 5.47
C VAL A 44 -0.03 5.45 6.24
N VAL A 45 1.20 5.71 5.77
CA VAL A 45 2.40 5.20 6.45
C VAL A 45 2.59 5.86 7.80
N ARG A 46 2.32 7.17 7.95
CA ARG A 46 2.31 7.83 9.27
C ARG A 46 1.34 7.17 10.25
N GLN A 47 0.15 6.78 9.79
CA GLN A 47 -0.82 6.09 10.64
C GLN A 47 -0.31 4.71 11.07
N LEU A 48 0.29 3.94 10.15
CA LEU A 48 0.87 2.62 10.45
C LEU A 48 2.06 2.69 11.41
N LEU A 49 2.80 3.80 11.42
CA LEU A 49 3.98 3.96 12.26
C LEU A 49 3.68 4.34 13.71
N LYS A 50 2.44 4.73 14.03
CA LYS A 50 2.06 5.10 15.41
C LYS A 50 2.31 3.97 16.42
N ASP A 51 2.08 2.73 15.99
CA ASP A 51 2.25 1.54 16.82
C ASP A 51 3.65 0.91 16.71
N VAL A 52 4.52 1.48 15.86
CA VAL A 52 5.87 0.96 15.60
C VAL A 52 6.86 1.76 16.43
N PRO A 53 7.80 1.11 17.16
CA PRO A 53 8.86 1.82 17.86
C PRO A 53 9.60 2.78 16.93
N CYS A 54 10.00 3.95 17.46
CA CYS A 54 10.70 5.03 16.78
C CYS A 54 12.12 4.64 16.31
N VAL A 55 12.23 3.65 15.42
CA VAL A 55 13.51 3.11 14.91
C VAL A 55 13.84 3.63 13.53
N LEU A 56 12.85 4.19 12.83
CA LEU A 56 13.00 4.70 11.48
C LEU A 56 13.31 6.20 11.50
N THR A 57 14.24 6.59 10.64
CA THR A 57 14.73 7.96 10.51
C THR A 57 14.00 8.72 9.39
N GLU A 58 14.09 10.06 9.41
CA GLU A 58 13.64 10.89 8.30
C GLU A 58 14.31 10.49 6.97
N MET A 59 15.55 9.99 7.00
CA MET A 59 16.25 9.52 5.81
C MET A 59 15.54 8.33 5.15
N GLU A 60 14.98 7.42 5.96
CA GLU A 60 14.29 6.22 5.48
C GLU A 60 12.85 6.54 5.04
N LEU A 61 12.16 7.37 5.82
CA LEU A 61 10.74 7.71 5.63
C LEU A 61 10.52 8.89 4.68
N GLY A 62 11.51 9.76 4.52
CA GLY A 62 11.39 11.04 3.80
C GLY A 62 10.34 11.99 4.39
N PHE A 63 10.05 11.86 5.68
CA PHE A 63 9.27 12.77 6.51
C PHE A 63 9.65 12.53 7.98
N GLU A 64 9.43 13.52 8.84
CA GLU A 64 9.70 13.41 10.28
C GLU A 64 8.81 12.34 10.93
N PRO A 65 9.38 11.30 11.57
CA PRO A 65 8.60 10.28 12.26
C PRO A 65 7.86 10.88 13.45
N VAL A 66 6.57 10.55 13.57
CA VAL A 66 5.77 10.92 14.75
C VAL A 66 6.09 9.92 15.84
N CYS A 67 7.04 10.26 16.71
CA CYS A 67 7.36 9.46 17.87
C CYS A 67 6.62 10.02 19.07
N GLU A 68 5.56 9.32 19.48
CA GLU A 68 4.89 9.61 20.74
C GLU A 68 5.84 9.23 21.88
N THR A 69 6.64 10.19 22.33
CA THR A 69 7.23 10.11 23.66
C THR A 69 6.08 10.02 24.65
N ALA A 70 6.04 8.93 25.40
CA ALA A 70 4.97 8.64 26.36
C ALA A 70 4.62 9.88 27.20
N GLY A 71 3.50 10.53 26.86
CA GLY A 71 2.97 11.66 27.62
C GLY A 71 2.35 12.78 26.79
N LYS A 72 1.18 12.55 26.18
CA LYS A 72 -0.08 13.25 26.55
C LYS A 72 -1.25 12.95 25.60
N GLU A 73 -2.29 12.45 26.25
CA GLU A 73 -3.73 12.67 26.06
C GLU A 73 -4.43 12.24 24.76
N SER A 74 -5.40 11.36 25.01
CA SER A 74 -6.42 10.81 24.12
C SER A 74 -7.10 11.82 23.22
N SER A 75 -7.29 11.43 21.96
CA SER A 75 -8.45 11.83 21.18
C SER A 75 -9.09 10.59 20.56
N ASN A 76 -10.39 10.43 20.83
CA ASN A 76 -11.25 9.40 20.26
C ASN A 76 -11.13 9.40 18.72
N VAL A 77 -10.90 8.23 18.14
CA VAL A 77 -11.24 7.96 16.74
C VAL A 77 -12.19 6.77 16.77
N GLU A 78 -13.43 7.03 16.36
CA GLU A 78 -14.46 6.02 16.18
C GLU A 78 -14.03 5.08 15.05
N ASP A 79 -14.06 3.77 15.34
CA ASP A 79 -13.79 2.70 14.38
C ASP A 79 -14.86 2.71 13.29
N GLU A 80 -14.61 3.40 12.18
CA GLU A 80 -15.32 3.15 10.93
C GLU A 80 -14.71 1.90 10.28
N GLU A 81 -15.36 0.76 10.47
CA GLU A 81 -14.99 -0.49 9.80
C GLU A 81 -15.00 -0.29 8.27
N MET A 82 -13.83 -0.48 7.65
CA MET A 82 -13.71 -0.49 6.20
C MET A 82 -14.17 -1.87 5.68
N ASP A 83 -15.41 -1.94 5.17
CA ASP A 83 -15.97 -3.14 4.54
C ASP A 83 -15.15 -3.55 3.30
N VAL A 84 -14.53 -4.72 3.38
CA VAL A 84 -13.67 -5.33 2.33
C VAL A 84 -14.51 -6.15 1.33
N GLY A 85 -15.84 -6.00 1.32
CA GLY A 85 -16.76 -6.81 0.51
C GLY A 85 -16.63 -6.65 -1.01
N ASP A 86 -16.32 -5.46 -1.52
CA ASP A 86 -16.60 -5.12 -2.93
C ASP A 86 -15.53 -5.58 -3.95
N VAL A 87 -14.32 -5.92 -3.50
CA VAL A 87 -13.22 -6.29 -4.43
C VAL A 87 -13.40 -7.71 -5.00
N THR A 88 -14.13 -8.58 -4.29
CA THR A 88 -14.27 -9.98 -4.69
C THR A 88 -15.39 -10.21 -5.70
N GLU A 89 -16.42 -9.35 -5.72
CA GLU A 89 -17.56 -9.47 -6.64
C GLU A 89 -17.19 -8.93 -8.02
N THR A 90 -16.58 -7.74 -8.08
CA THR A 90 -16.08 -7.14 -9.34
C THR A 90 -15.11 -8.06 -10.09
N ALA A 91 -14.24 -8.77 -9.35
CA ALA A 91 -13.30 -9.72 -9.93
C ALA A 91 -13.98 -11.00 -10.46
N ARG A 92 -15.07 -11.44 -9.83
CA ARG A 92 -15.87 -12.59 -10.27
C ARG A 92 -16.73 -12.24 -11.49
N GLU A 93 -17.34 -11.07 -11.52
CA GLU A 93 -18.14 -10.62 -12.66
C GLU A 93 -17.29 -10.41 -13.91
N THR A 94 -16.11 -9.79 -13.76
CA THR A 94 -15.16 -9.61 -14.88
C THR A 94 -14.68 -10.96 -15.43
N PHE A 95 -14.51 -11.97 -14.57
CA PHE A 95 -14.14 -13.32 -14.98
C PHE A 95 -15.29 -14.03 -15.73
N MET A 96 -16.51 -13.96 -15.21
CA MET A 96 -17.71 -14.59 -15.79
C MET A 96 -18.19 -13.94 -17.10
N MET A 97 -17.83 -12.68 -17.36
CA MET A 97 -18.14 -11.99 -18.63
C MET A 97 -17.14 -12.29 -19.76
N SER A 98 -16.01 -12.91 -19.45
CA SER A 98 -14.97 -13.23 -20.45
C SER A 98 -15.15 -14.59 -21.14
N GLU A 99 -16.10 -15.40 -20.68
CA GLU A 99 -16.41 -16.73 -21.22
C GLU A 99 -17.75 -16.79 -21.99
N ARG A 100 -18.26 -15.67 -22.48
CA ARG A 100 -19.46 -15.61 -23.34
C ARG A 100 -19.14 -15.11 -24.75
#